data_AF-A0A523FG14-F1
#
_entry.id   AF-A0A523FG14-F1
#
_cell.length_a   1.000
_cell.length_b   1.000
_cell.length_c   1.000
_cell.angle_alpha   90.00
_cell.angle_beta   90.00
_cell.angle_gamma   90.00
#
_symmetry.space_group_name_H-M   'P 1'
#
loop_
_entity.id
_entity.type
_entity.pdbx_description
1 polymer ?
#
loop_
_entity_poly.entity_id
_entity_poly.type
_entity_poly.pdbx_seq_one_letter_code
_entity_poly.pdbx_strand_id
1 'polypeptide(L)'
;MGVYQIRQRRSMRGLRQRHHGRRQGLQGTLDRQELKARYRRYRCQPDGQPSGWTLFRLCQAAGKGRMAEESNSEPTEKKQIGGELVIPIAALIFTLYYFTTIYDSPWTAQVSAFFIGAILIFLIAIFLVKSARAWKAGEVGLGLDSLVAPRSFITKRLALLALTLGFIFFVQWGGFTITTFLFLGLATLLLSGGRRWRLILGLSAGLAIGGYLLFILAFDTRFPDGPFEDLMQPLDAMIERGF
;
A
#
# COMPACT_ATOMS: atom_id res chain seq x y z
N MET A 1 12.81 -15.78 -43.45
CA MET A 1 12.16 -14.45 -43.48
C MET A 1 12.26 -13.84 -42.09
N GLY A 2 12.79 -12.62 -41.93
CA GLY A 2 12.88 -11.93 -40.64
C GLY A 2 14.15 -11.12 -40.38
N VAL A 3 14.64 -10.40 -41.39
CA VAL A 3 15.85 -9.56 -41.38
C VAL A 3 15.54 -8.21 -40.71
N TYR A 4 15.63 -8.07 -39.38
CA TYR A 4 15.38 -6.77 -38.70
C TYR A 4 16.18 -6.54 -37.39
N GLN A 5 17.45 -6.96 -37.30
CA GLN A 5 18.24 -6.81 -36.05
C GLN A 5 19.69 -6.29 -36.24
N ILE A 6 19.99 -5.49 -37.28
CA ILE A 6 21.38 -5.04 -37.52
C ILE A 6 21.47 -3.54 -37.88
N ARG A 7 20.69 -2.66 -37.22
CA ARG A 7 20.79 -1.21 -37.48
C ARG A 7 20.53 -0.27 -36.30
N GLN A 8 20.91 -0.63 -35.08
CA GLN A 8 20.92 0.32 -33.95
C GLN A 8 22.25 0.45 -33.19
N ARG A 9 23.31 -0.26 -33.58
CA ARG A 9 24.60 -0.22 -32.86
C ARG A 9 25.64 0.79 -33.35
N ARG A 10 25.37 1.61 -34.38
CA ARG A 10 26.36 2.59 -34.92
C ARG A 10 26.12 4.05 -34.55
N SER A 11 24.99 4.41 -33.94
CA SER A 11 24.65 5.83 -33.66
C SER A 11 24.93 6.32 -32.23
N MET A 12 25.82 5.66 -31.48
CA MET A 12 26.17 6.06 -30.10
C MET A 12 27.69 6.20 -29.87
N ARG A 13 28.51 6.17 -30.93
CA ARG A 13 29.96 6.44 -30.82
C ARG A 13 30.37 7.87 -31.17
N GLY A 14 29.48 8.68 -31.75
CA GLY A 14 29.79 10.05 -32.18
C GLY A 14 29.63 11.15 -31.13
N LEU A 15 28.91 10.91 -30.03
CA LEU A 15 28.62 11.94 -29.01
C LEU A 15 29.53 11.89 -27.78
N ARG A 16 30.50 10.98 -27.75
CA ARG A 16 31.41 10.81 -26.59
C ARG A 16 32.75 11.54 -26.72
N GLN A 17 33.02 12.23 -27.83
CA GLN A 17 34.31 12.91 -28.05
C GLN A 17 34.29 14.44 -27.90
N ARG A 18 33.14 15.09 -27.68
CA ARG A 18 33.07 16.57 -27.56
C ARG A 18 33.09 17.15 -26.15
N HIS A 19 33.24 16.34 -25.09
CA HIS A 19 33.27 16.85 -23.71
C HIS A 19 34.64 16.81 -23.02
N HIS A 20 35.73 16.51 -23.73
CA HIS A 20 37.07 16.43 -23.13
C HIS A 20 37.92 17.73 -23.19
N GLY A 21 37.47 18.80 -23.85
CA GLY A 21 38.28 20.00 -24.09
C GLY A 21 38.11 21.18 -23.13
N ARG A 22 37.31 21.10 -22.06
CA ARG A 22 36.92 22.28 -21.26
C ARG A 22 37.00 22.10 -19.74
N ARG A 23 37.99 21.35 -19.25
CA ARG A 23 38.28 21.21 -17.80
C ARG A 23 39.78 21.22 -17.50
N GLN A 24 40.50 22.24 -17.96
CA GLN A 24 41.92 22.45 -17.60
C GLN A 24 42.19 23.81 -16.95
N GLY A 25 41.17 24.52 -16.45
CA GLY A 25 41.34 25.87 -15.87
C GLY A 25 41.12 25.99 -14.36
N LEU A 26 40.72 24.93 -13.65
CA LEU A 26 40.39 24.99 -12.21
C LEU A 26 41.02 23.79 -11.50
N GLN A 27 42.34 23.71 -11.57
CA GLN A 27 43.17 22.83 -10.75
C GLN A 27 43.81 23.65 -9.63
N GLY A 28 42.96 24.37 -8.88
CA GLY A 28 43.30 24.72 -7.51
C GLY A 28 43.28 23.43 -6.71
N THR A 29 44.38 23.16 -6.00
CA THR A 29 44.63 21.98 -5.15
C THR A 29 43.70 21.94 -3.95
N LEU A 30 42.39 21.90 -4.17
CA LEU A 30 41.45 21.52 -3.13
C LEU A 30 41.56 20.00 -2.98
N ASP A 31 42.39 19.62 -2.02
CA ASP A 31 42.66 18.27 -1.63
C ASP A 31 41.36 17.47 -1.54
N ARG A 32 41.33 16.32 -2.21
CA ARG A 32 40.18 15.40 -2.24
C ARG A 32 39.76 15.02 -0.82
N GLN A 33 40.68 15.09 0.15
CA GLN A 33 40.36 14.88 1.56
C GLN A 33 39.54 16.03 2.17
N GLU A 34 39.83 17.27 1.84
CA GLU A 34 39.11 18.44 2.37
C GLU A 34 37.68 18.50 1.81
N LEU A 35 37.49 18.11 0.54
CA LEU A 35 36.18 17.97 -0.08
C LEU A 35 35.34 16.84 0.58
N LYS A 36 35.97 15.71 0.92
CA LYS A 36 35.31 14.63 1.70
C LYS A 36 35.02 15.05 3.15
N ALA A 37 35.86 15.89 3.76
CA ALA A 37 35.65 16.42 5.10
C ALA A 37 34.51 17.45 5.15
N ARG A 38 34.40 18.33 4.13
CA ARG A 38 33.25 19.24 4.00
C ARG A 38 31.95 18.50 3.69
N TYR A 39 31.97 17.48 2.84
CA TYR A 39 30.74 16.70 2.55
C TYR A 39 30.21 15.95 3.77
N ARG A 40 31.09 15.48 4.67
CA ARG A 40 30.68 14.88 5.95
C ARG A 40 30.00 15.87 6.90
N ARG A 41 30.26 17.17 6.75
CA ARG A 41 29.67 18.23 7.59
C ARG A 41 28.25 18.63 7.19
N TYR A 42 27.74 18.18 6.04
CA TYR A 42 26.34 18.33 5.62
C TYR A 42 25.48 17.11 5.91
N ARG A 43 25.90 16.25 6.85
CA ARG A 43 25.04 15.21 7.40
C ARG A 43 23.94 15.92 8.19
N CYS A 44 22.70 15.82 7.73
CA CYS A 44 21.53 16.45 8.35
C CYS A 44 21.52 16.19 9.86
N GLN A 45 21.62 17.27 10.64
CA GLN A 45 21.40 17.27 12.08
C GLN A 45 19.95 16.81 12.31
N PRO A 46 19.68 15.73 13.06
CA PRO A 46 18.31 15.23 13.23
C PRO A 46 17.43 16.15 14.08
N ASP A 47 18.03 17.14 14.76
CA ASP A 47 17.35 17.87 15.85
C ASP A 47 17.22 19.38 15.59
N GLY A 48 17.58 19.85 14.39
CA GLY A 48 17.50 21.26 14.01
C GLY A 48 16.34 21.54 13.08
N GLN A 49 15.18 21.87 13.63
CA GLN A 49 13.99 22.32 12.91
C GLN A 49 14.32 23.50 11.97
N PRO A 50 14.33 23.32 10.62
CA PRO A 50 14.58 24.42 9.72
C PRO A 50 13.28 25.19 9.45
N SER A 51 13.29 26.50 9.70
CA SER A 51 12.17 27.43 9.55
C SER A 51 11.82 27.80 8.09
N GLY A 52 12.19 26.95 7.11
CA GLY A 52 12.03 27.25 5.69
C GLY A 52 11.57 26.05 4.87
N TRP A 53 10.34 26.11 4.36
CA TRP A 53 9.71 25.09 3.50
C TRP A 53 10.49 24.77 2.22
N THR A 54 11.34 25.68 1.76
CA THR A 54 12.15 25.52 0.54
C THR A 54 13.35 24.60 0.71
N LEU A 55 13.94 24.52 1.90
CA LEU A 55 15.09 23.65 2.17
C LEU A 55 14.68 22.18 2.41
N PHE A 56 13.46 21.95 2.90
CA PHE A 56 12.92 20.59 3.10
C PHE A 56 12.71 19.86 1.76
N ARG A 57 12.23 20.56 0.71
CA ARG A 57 12.08 19.95 -0.63
C ARG A 57 13.41 19.61 -1.28
N LEU A 58 14.47 20.40 -1.04
CA LEU A 58 15.80 20.12 -1.59
C LEU A 58 16.48 18.93 -0.90
N CYS A 59 16.33 18.77 0.41
CA CYS A 59 16.75 17.54 1.10
C CYS A 59 15.92 16.32 0.68
N GLN A 60 14.61 16.47 0.51
CA GLN A 60 13.75 15.37 0.07
C GLN A 60 14.03 14.96 -1.39
N ALA A 61 14.35 15.91 -2.28
CA ALA A 61 14.75 15.63 -3.66
C ALA A 61 16.16 15.00 -3.74
N ALA A 62 17.10 15.42 -2.89
CA ALA A 62 18.43 14.82 -2.81
C ALA A 62 18.41 13.41 -2.16
N GLY A 63 17.46 13.15 -1.26
CA GLY A 63 17.22 11.82 -0.67
C GLY A 63 16.46 10.87 -1.61
N LYS A 64 15.64 11.40 -2.52
CA LYS A 64 14.84 10.58 -3.46
C LYS A 64 15.69 9.92 -4.56
N GLY A 65 16.94 10.35 -4.74
CA GLY A 65 17.90 9.72 -5.66
C GLY A 65 18.83 8.69 -5.01
N ARG A 66 18.75 8.46 -3.68
CA ARG A 66 19.65 7.56 -2.93
C ARG A 66 18.94 6.62 -1.95
N MET A 67 17.67 6.33 -2.22
CA MET A 67 16.89 5.27 -1.54
C MET A 67 16.68 4.04 -2.45
N ALA A 68 17.46 3.94 -3.53
CA ALA A 68 17.75 2.66 -4.16
C ALA A 68 19.15 2.25 -3.67
N GLU A 69 19.23 1.12 -2.98
CA GLU A 69 20.46 0.44 -2.58
C GLU A 69 21.25 1.01 -1.39
N GLU A 70 20.66 0.91 -0.20
CA GLU A 70 21.42 0.48 0.98
C GLU A 70 20.69 -0.75 1.57
N SER A 71 20.72 -1.85 0.80
CA SER A 71 20.51 -3.17 1.40
C SER A 71 21.72 -3.43 2.29
N ASN A 72 21.51 -3.28 3.59
CA ASN A 72 22.41 -3.77 4.61
C ASN A 72 22.83 -5.19 4.23
N SER A 73 24.10 -5.35 3.87
CA SER A 73 24.72 -6.64 3.58
C SER A 73 24.98 -7.36 4.91
N GLU A 74 23.90 -7.88 5.49
CA GLU A 74 23.92 -9.07 6.33
C GLU A 74 23.74 -10.30 5.43
N PRO A 75 24.27 -11.48 5.81
CA PRO A 75 24.72 -12.50 4.86
C PRO A 75 23.55 -13.04 4.02
N THR A 76 23.57 -12.75 2.71
CA THR A 76 22.76 -13.32 1.61
C THR A 76 21.56 -14.17 2.07
N GLU A 77 20.61 -13.56 2.75
CA GLU A 77 19.37 -14.23 3.10
C GLU A 77 18.50 -14.20 1.84
N LYS A 78 18.40 -15.36 1.18
CA LYS A 78 17.63 -15.53 -0.05
C LYS A 78 16.23 -14.94 0.16
N LYS A 79 15.85 -13.94 -0.64
CA LYS A 79 14.51 -13.35 -0.60
C LYS A 79 13.49 -14.46 -0.75
N GLN A 80 12.65 -14.64 0.28
CA GLN A 80 11.68 -15.71 0.31
C GLN A 80 10.35 -15.21 -0.24
N ILE A 81 9.96 -15.67 -1.43
CA ILE A 81 8.71 -15.25 -2.09
C ILE A 81 7.51 -16.12 -1.67
N GLY A 82 7.75 -17.21 -0.94
CA GLY A 82 6.71 -18.18 -0.55
C GLY A 82 5.51 -17.52 0.13
N GLY A 83 5.74 -16.57 1.04
CA GLY A 83 4.67 -15.85 1.74
C GLY A 83 3.92 -14.82 0.90
N GLU A 84 4.59 -14.22 -0.09
CA GLU A 84 3.96 -13.25 -0.98
C GLU A 84 3.02 -13.92 -2.01
N LEU A 85 3.19 -15.23 -2.26
CA LEU A 85 2.35 -15.99 -3.20
C LEU A 85 1.00 -16.41 -2.61
N VAL A 86 0.89 -16.49 -1.28
CA VAL A 86 -0.35 -16.89 -0.59
C VAL A 86 -1.50 -15.95 -0.93
N ILE A 87 -1.25 -14.63 -0.93
CA ILE A 87 -2.27 -13.62 -1.21
C ILE A 87 -2.85 -13.75 -2.64
N PRO A 88 -2.03 -13.75 -3.71
CA PRO A 88 -2.54 -13.93 -5.08
C PRO A 88 -3.23 -15.27 -5.31
N ILE A 89 -2.73 -16.36 -4.71
CA ILE A 89 -3.37 -17.69 -4.85
C ILE A 89 -4.76 -17.67 -4.18
N ALA A 90 -4.85 -17.15 -2.95
CA ALA A 90 -6.13 -17.02 -2.26
C ALA A 90 -7.10 -16.12 -3.03
N ALA A 91 -6.61 -15.00 -3.59
CA ALA A 91 -7.41 -14.10 -4.42
C ALA A 91 -7.90 -14.79 -5.72
N LEU A 92 -7.08 -15.63 -6.34
CA LEU A 92 -7.47 -16.41 -7.52
C LEU A 92 -8.60 -17.39 -7.18
N ILE A 93 -8.44 -18.15 -6.09
CA ILE A 93 -9.44 -19.12 -5.62
C ILE A 93 -10.75 -18.40 -5.28
N PHE A 94 -10.67 -17.28 -4.56
CA PHE A 94 -11.83 -16.45 -4.23
C PHE A 94 -12.56 -15.94 -5.48
N THR A 95 -11.81 -15.48 -6.49
CA THR A 95 -12.41 -14.98 -7.74
C THR A 95 -13.10 -16.09 -8.52
N LEU A 96 -12.48 -17.29 -8.58
CA LEU A 96 -13.09 -18.48 -9.19
C LEU A 96 -14.37 -18.88 -8.47
N TYR A 97 -14.36 -18.92 -7.13
CA TYR A 97 -15.53 -19.18 -6.31
C TYR A 97 -16.65 -18.16 -6.53
N TYR A 98 -16.30 -16.88 -6.65
CA TYR A 98 -17.25 -15.82 -6.91
C TYR A 98 -17.91 -15.96 -8.28
N PHE A 99 -17.14 -16.30 -9.31
CA PHE A 99 -17.67 -16.59 -10.65
C PHE A 99 -18.62 -17.78 -10.66
N THR A 100 -18.33 -18.84 -9.90
CA THR A 100 -19.25 -19.97 -9.77
C THR A 100 -20.54 -19.59 -9.07
N THR A 101 -20.49 -18.69 -8.08
CA THR A 101 -21.68 -18.25 -7.32
C THR A 101 -22.58 -17.32 -8.12
N ILE A 102 -22.02 -16.43 -8.95
CA ILE A 102 -22.80 -15.42 -9.70
C ILE A 102 -23.48 -15.96 -10.95
N TYR A 103 -23.16 -17.18 -11.38
CA TYR A 103 -23.71 -17.75 -12.59
C TYR A 103 -25.26 -17.76 -12.63
N ASP A 104 -25.90 -17.93 -11.47
CA ASP A 104 -27.37 -17.96 -11.35
C ASP A 104 -28.01 -16.56 -11.16
N SER A 105 -27.21 -15.48 -11.12
CA SER A 105 -27.69 -14.11 -10.88
C SER A 105 -28.12 -13.39 -12.18
N PRO A 106 -28.88 -12.28 -12.11
CA PRO A 106 -29.31 -11.53 -13.29
C PRO A 106 -28.13 -11.04 -14.14
N TRP A 107 -28.28 -11.06 -15.48
CA TRP A 107 -27.23 -10.72 -16.45
C TRP A 107 -26.56 -9.36 -16.19
N THR A 108 -27.30 -8.35 -15.75
CA THR A 108 -26.76 -7.02 -15.43
C THR A 108 -25.73 -7.05 -14.29
N ALA A 109 -25.94 -7.90 -13.29
CA ALA A 109 -24.99 -8.10 -12.19
C ALA A 109 -23.79 -8.96 -12.63
N GLN A 110 -23.98 -9.86 -13.59
CA GLN A 110 -22.90 -10.69 -14.13
C GLN A 110 -21.85 -9.85 -14.84
N VAL A 111 -22.25 -8.90 -15.70
CA VAL A 111 -21.30 -8.13 -16.53
C VAL A 111 -20.33 -7.30 -15.67
N SER A 112 -20.82 -6.64 -14.62
CA SER A 112 -19.98 -5.86 -13.71
C SER A 112 -19.03 -6.76 -12.92
N ALA A 113 -19.53 -7.88 -12.41
CA ALA A 113 -18.74 -8.89 -11.70
C ALA A 113 -17.62 -9.48 -12.58
N PHE A 114 -17.93 -9.83 -13.83
CA PHE A 114 -16.93 -10.34 -14.78
C PHE A 114 -15.86 -9.30 -15.12
N PHE A 115 -16.22 -8.03 -15.27
CA PHE A 115 -15.26 -6.96 -15.59
C PHE A 115 -14.23 -6.78 -14.46
N ILE A 116 -14.72 -6.71 -13.21
CA ILE A 116 -13.87 -6.58 -12.03
C ILE A 116 -13.01 -7.83 -11.83
N GLY A 117 -13.61 -9.01 -11.95
CA GLY A 117 -12.90 -10.28 -11.80
C GLY A 117 -11.84 -10.50 -12.88
N ALA A 118 -12.11 -10.09 -14.13
CA ALA A 118 -11.13 -10.17 -15.22
C ALA A 118 -9.90 -9.31 -14.97
N ILE A 119 -10.08 -8.07 -14.49
CA ILE A 119 -8.96 -7.18 -14.12
C ILE A 119 -8.14 -7.80 -12.98
N LEU A 120 -8.82 -8.35 -11.98
CA LEU A 120 -8.16 -8.98 -10.83
C LEU A 120 -7.35 -10.23 -11.25
N ILE A 121 -7.93 -11.12 -12.05
CA ILE A 121 -7.25 -12.29 -12.61
C ILE A 121 -6.05 -11.87 -13.45
N PHE A 122 -6.19 -10.82 -14.26
CA PHE A 122 -5.09 -10.31 -15.08
C PHE A 122 -3.92 -9.81 -14.22
N LEU A 123 -4.20 -9.07 -13.13
CA LEU A 123 -3.17 -8.61 -12.19
C LEU A 123 -2.47 -9.78 -11.50
N ILE A 124 -3.24 -10.78 -11.05
CA ILE A 124 -2.70 -12.00 -10.43
C ILE A 124 -1.83 -12.76 -11.43
N ALA A 125 -2.26 -12.89 -12.69
CA ALA A 125 -1.50 -13.56 -13.74
C ALA A 125 -0.15 -12.87 -13.99
N ILE A 126 -0.12 -11.53 -14.08
CA ILE A 126 1.14 -10.78 -14.21
C ILE A 126 2.04 -11.05 -13.00
N PHE A 127 1.48 -11.00 -11.80
CA PHE A 127 2.25 -11.26 -10.58
C PHE A 127 2.84 -12.68 -10.58
N LEU A 128 2.04 -13.70 -10.89
CA LEU A 128 2.48 -15.10 -10.97
C LEU A 128 3.56 -15.29 -12.02
N VAL A 129 3.44 -14.66 -13.20
CA VAL A 129 4.48 -14.73 -14.25
C VAL A 129 5.78 -14.09 -13.78
N LYS A 130 5.72 -12.93 -13.12
CA LYS A 130 6.93 -12.29 -12.58
C LYS A 130 7.58 -13.15 -11.49
N SER A 131 6.79 -13.71 -10.58
CA SER A 131 7.27 -14.59 -9.52
C SER A 131 7.85 -15.91 -10.08
N ALA A 132 7.21 -16.50 -11.08
CA ALA A 132 7.71 -17.71 -11.74
C ALA A 132 9.02 -17.46 -12.50
N ARG A 133 9.17 -16.30 -13.14
CA ARG A 133 10.44 -15.90 -13.79
C ARG A 133 11.56 -15.71 -12.77
N ALA A 134 11.28 -15.07 -11.63
CA ALA A 134 12.25 -14.90 -10.55
C ALA A 134 12.65 -16.24 -9.91
N TRP A 135 11.71 -17.17 -9.76
CA TRP A 135 12.00 -18.52 -9.29
C TRP A 135 12.88 -19.30 -10.28
N LYS A 136 12.58 -19.24 -11.58
CA LYS A 136 13.40 -19.87 -12.63
C LYS A 136 14.81 -19.26 -12.74
N ALA A 137 14.99 -18.00 -12.38
CA ALA A 137 16.30 -17.36 -12.34
C ALA A 137 17.19 -17.85 -11.18
N GLY A 138 16.66 -18.66 -10.25
CA GLY A 138 17.42 -19.20 -9.12
C GLY A 138 17.76 -18.17 -8.03
N GLU A 139 17.25 -16.94 -8.15
CA GLU A 139 17.50 -15.82 -7.24
C GLU A 139 16.66 -15.88 -5.95
N VAL A 140 15.73 -16.84 -5.85
CA VAL A 140 14.66 -16.82 -4.86
C VAL A 140 14.45 -18.20 -4.22
N GLY A 141 14.43 -18.25 -2.89
CA GLY A 141 14.06 -19.45 -2.14
C GLY A 141 12.55 -19.52 -1.89
N LEU A 142 11.96 -20.73 -1.96
CA LEU A 142 10.57 -20.99 -1.55
C LEU A 142 10.42 -21.15 -0.03
N GLY A 143 11.21 -20.39 0.74
CA GLY A 143 11.11 -20.43 2.19
C GLY A 143 9.77 -19.89 2.67
N LEU A 144 9.15 -20.57 3.62
CA LEU A 144 8.03 -20.06 4.41
C LEU A 144 8.50 -19.41 5.72
N ASP A 145 9.82 -19.37 5.94
CA ASP A 145 10.46 -18.84 7.15
C ASP A 145 10.14 -17.34 7.34
N SER A 146 10.06 -16.61 6.22
CA SER A 146 9.70 -15.19 6.17
C SER A 146 8.24 -14.91 6.56
N LEU A 147 7.34 -15.90 6.63
CA LEU A 147 5.99 -15.68 7.20
C LEU A 147 6.01 -15.59 8.74
N VAL A 148 7.01 -16.17 9.39
CA VAL A 148 7.07 -16.32 10.86
C VAL A 148 8.13 -15.41 11.50
N ALA A 149 9.15 -15.00 10.75
CA ALA A 149 10.20 -14.10 11.22
C ALA A 149 9.90 -12.66 10.76
N PRO A 150 9.08 -11.89 11.52
CA PRO A 150 9.58 -11.23 12.73
C PRO A 150 8.58 -11.21 13.91
N ARG A 151 9.02 -11.72 15.08
CA ARG A 151 8.22 -11.87 16.32
C ARG A 151 7.55 -10.58 16.83
N SER A 152 8.12 -9.41 16.53
CA SER A 152 7.58 -8.11 16.99
C SER A 152 6.32 -7.66 16.25
N PHE A 153 6.09 -8.16 15.03
CA PHE A 153 4.88 -7.83 14.25
C PHE A 153 3.73 -8.79 14.54
N ILE A 154 4.01 -9.97 15.09
CA ILE A 154 3.00 -10.98 15.41
C ILE A 154 1.99 -10.42 16.41
N THR A 155 2.43 -9.74 17.47
CA THR A 155 1.50 -9.18 18.47
C THR A 155 0.52 -8.18 17.86
N LYS A 156 0.98 -7.28 17.00
CA LYS A 156 0.11 -6.30 16.33
C LYS A 156 -0.86 -6.98 15.36
N ARG A 157 -0.39 -7.98 14.60
CA ARG A 157 -1.23 -8.75 13.68
C ARG A 157 -2.28 -9.56 14.43
N LEU A 158 -1.90 -10.19 15.53
CA LEU A 158 -2.80 -10.99 16.36
C LEU A 158 -3.84 -10.11 17.07
N ALA A 159 -3.44 -8.92 17.51
CA ALA A 159 -4.36 -7.93 18.06
C ALA A 159 -5.34 -7.40 17.01
N LEU A 160 -4.90 -7.13 15.76
CA LEU A 160 -5.80 -6.80 14.66
C LEU A 160 -6.76 -7.95 14.34
N LEU A 161 -6.27 -9.20 14.36
CA LEU A 161 -7.09 -10.38 14.13
C LEU A 161 -8.14 -10.57 15.23
N ALA A 162 -7.75 -10.41 16.50
CA ALA A 162 -8.68 -10.42 17.62
C ALA A 162 -9.72 -9.30 17.50
N LEU A 163 -9.31 -8.11 17.07
CA LEU A 163 -10.21 -6.98 16.84
C LEU A 163 -11.21 -7.27 15.70
N THR A 164 -10.78 -7.93 14.61
CA THR A 164 -11.70 -8.35 13.54
C THR A 164 -12.69 -9.40 14.00
N LEU A 165 -12.27 -10.38 14.82
CA LEU A 165 -13.17 -11.37 15.40
C LEU A 165 -14.18 -10.71 16.35
N GLY A 166 -13.71 -9.77 17.17
CA GLY A 166 -14.56 -8.94 18.01
C GLY A 166 -15.60 -8.17 17.19
N PHE A 167 -15.18 -7.50 16.11
CA PHE A 167 -16.10 -6.77 15.23
C PHE A 167 -17.23 -7.66 14.70
N ILE A 168 -16.92 -8.88 14.22
CA ILE A 168 -17.93 -9.82 13.70
C ILE A 168 -18.94 -10.21 14.78
N PHE A 169 -18.51 -10.36 16.03
CA PHE A 169 -19.41 -10.69 17.13
C PHE A 169 -20.25 -9.48 17.56
N PHE A 170 -19.63 -8.31 17.70
CA PHE A 170 -20.28 -7.10 18.22
C PHE A 170 -21.18 -6.41 17.20
N VAL A 171 -20.95 -6.57 15.89
CA VAL A 171 -21.75 -5.90 14.84
C VAL A 171 -23.22 -6.29 14.92
N GLN A 172 -23.53 -7.51 15.37
CA GLN A 172 -24.90 -8.00 15.51
C GLN A 172 -25.70 -7.24 16.59
N TRP A 173 -25.03 -6.63 17.58
CA TRP A 173 -25.68 -5.95 18.71
C TRP A 173 -25.47 -4.43 18.68
N GLY A 174 -24.30 -3.98 18.21
CA GLY A 174 -23.90 -2.57 18.27
C GLY A 174 -24.30 -1.74 17.06
N GLY A 175 -24.88 -2.35 16.02
CA GLY A 175 -25.14 -1.68 14.74
C GLY A 175 -23.87 -1.47 13.90
N PHE A 176 -24.05 -1.25 12.61
CA PHE A 176 -22.93 -1.10 11.66
C PHE A 176 -22.08 0.15 11.96
N THR A 177 -22.73 1.26 12.29
CA THR A 177 -22.08 2.57 12.48
C THR A 177 -21.11 2.59 13.65
N ILE A 178 -21.60 2.26 14.85
CA ILE A 178 -20.80 2.28 16.09
C ILE A 178 -19.67 1.26 15.99
N THR A 179 -19.96 0.03 15.58
CA THR A 179 -18.95 -1.03 15.53
C THR A 179 -17.87 -0.75 14.49
N THR A 180 -18.23 -0.20 13.32
CA THR A 180 -17.25 0.21 12.30
C THR A 180 -16.40 1.38 12.77
N PHE A 181 -17.00 2.39 13.41
CA PHE A 181 -16.26 3.51 14.00
C PHE A 181 -15.25 3.02 15.04
N LEU A 182 -15.70 2.16 15.96
CA LEU A 182 -14.85 1.63 17.02
C LEU A 182 -13.74 0.74 16.44
N PHE A 183 -14.08 -0.11 15.49
CA PHE A 183 -13.14 -1.00 14.81
C PHE A 183 -12.06 -0.21 14.06
N LEU A 184 -12.44 0.75 13.21
CA LEU A 184 -11.50 1.58 12.45
C LEU A 184 -10.64 2.44 13.39
N GLY A 185 -11.25 3.02 14.42
CA GLY A 185 -10.56 3.83 15.42
C GLY A 185 -9.52 3.03 16.18
N LEU A 186 -9.91 1.88 16.74
CA LEU A 186 -9.01 0.99 17.50
C LEU A 186 -7.93 0.38 16.61
N ALA A 187 -8.27 -0.09 15.40
CA ALA A 187 -7.29 -0.64 14.47
C ALA A 187 -6.22 0.39 14.10
N THR A 188 -6.63 1.61 13.77
CA THR A 188 -5.71 2.68 13.38
C THR A 188 -4.92 3.22 14.58
N LEU A 189 -5.50 3.26 15.77
CA LEU A 189 -4.82 3.65 17.00
C LEU A 189 -3.72 2.62 17.36
N LEU A 190 -4.05 1.34 17.28
CA LEU A 190 -3.15 0.21 17.51
C LEU A 190 -1.99 0.22 16.50
N LEU A 191 -2.27 0.53 15.24
CA LEU A 191 -1.25 0.54 14.18
C LEU A 191 -0.34 1.79 14.25
N SER A 192 -0.92 2.96 14.53
CA SER A 192 -0.20 4.24 14.60
C SER A 192 0.56 4.49 15.91
N GLY A 193 0.40 3.61 16.91
CA GLY A 193 1.01 3.78 18.23
C GLY A 193 0.48 5.01 18.98
N GLY A 194 -0.78 5.38 18.76
CA GLY A 194 -1.43 6.50 19.46
C GLY A 194 -1.06 7.91 18.95
N ARG A 195 -0.30 8.03 17.87
CA ARG A 195 0.16 9.34 17.40
C ARG A 195 -0.98 10.06 16.65
N ARG A 196 -1.42 11.21 17.21
CA ARG A 196 -2.53 12.06 16.71
C ARG A 196 -3.93 11.42 16.78
N TRP A 197 -4.32 11.00 17.99
CA TRP A 197 -5.64 10.40 18.27
C TRP A 197 -6.85 11.18 17.70
N ARG A 198 -6.81 12.51 17.68
CA ARG A 198 -7.89 13.35 17.11
C ARG A 198 -8.10 13.17 15.61
N LEU A 199 -7.02 13.08 14.82
CA LEU A 199 -7.14 12.87 13.37
C LEU A 199 -7.65 11.46 13.06
N ILE A 200 -7.25 10.48 13.87
CA ILE A 200 -7.68 9.10 13.72
C ILE A 200 -9.18 8.99 14.00
N LEU A 201 -9.66 9.56 15.11
CA LEU A 201 -11.09 9.56 15.43
C LEU A 201 -11.90 10.32 14.37
N GLY A 202 -11.42 11.48 13.90
CA GLY A 202 -12.11 12.23 12.85
C GLY A 202 -12.22 11.45 11.54
N LEU A 203 -11.13 10.82 11.09
CA LEU A 203 -11.12 10.00 9.88
C LEU A 203 -12.05 8.78 10.01
N SER A 204 -12.01 8.11 11.17
CA SER A 204 -12.83 6.93 11.44
C SER A 204 -14.31 7.28 11.49
N ALA A 205 -14.67 8.41 12.10
CA ALA A 205 -16.04 8.91 12.13
C ALA A 205 -16.54 9.24 10.71
N GLY A 206 -15.71 9.94 9.92
CA GLY A 206 -16.04 10.26 8.54
C GLY A 206 -16.27 9.02 7.68
N LEU A 207 -15.44 7.99 7.83
CA LEU A 207 -15.60 6.72 7.12
C LEU A 207 -16.84 5.93 7.58
N ALA A 208 -17.11 5.88 8.88
CA ALA A 208 -18.27 5.17 9.41
C ALA A 208 -19.59 5.84 8.95
N ILE A 209 -19.66 7.17 9.03
CA ILE A 209 -20.78 7.95 8.52
C ILE A 209 -20.90 7.77 7.01
N GLY A 210 -19.79 7.89 6.26
CA GLY A 210 -19.79 7.70 4.82
C GLY A 210 -20.25 6.30 4.40
N GLY A 211 -19.86 5.26 5.12
CA GLY A 211 -20.34 3.89 4.92
C GLY A 211 -21.85 3.80 5.16
N TYR A 212 -22.34 4.34 6.27
CA TYR A 212 -23.77 4.36 6.60
C TYR A 212 -24.60 5.08 5.52
N LEU A 213 -24.17 6.27 5.09
CA LEU A 213 -24.80 7.00 3.99
C LEU A 213 -24.76 6.21 2.68
N LEU A 214 -23.65 5.56 2.36
CA LEU A 214 -23.55 4.73 1.17
C LEU A 214 -24.57 3.59 1.20
N PHE A 215 -24.80 2.96 2.34
CA PHE A 215 -25.78 1.87 2.45
C PHE A 215 -27.22 2.33 2.35
N ILE A 216 -27.57 3.46 2.98
CA ILE A 216 -28.90 4.04 2.85
C ILE A 216 -29.14 4.50 1.40
N LEU A 217 -28.23 5.29 0.86
CA LEU A 217 -28.42 5.95 -0.45
C LEU A 217 -28.22 5.01 -1.64
N ALA A 218 -27.30 4.05 -1.57
CA ALA A 218 -26.94 3.22 -2.72
C ALA A 218 -27.60 1.83 -2.71
N PHE A 219 -27.95 1.30 -1.53
CA PHE A 219 -28.46 -0.06 -1.41
C PHE A 219 -29.89 -0.16 -0.88
N ASP A 220 -30.46 0.91 -0.30
CA ASP A 220 -31.81 0.93 0.28
C ASP A 220 -32.07 -0.24 1.24
N THR A 221 -31.00 -0.76 1.85
CA THR A 221 -31.02 -1.92 2.74
C THR A 221 -31.09 -1.44 4.19
N ARG A 222 -32.16 -1.82 4.91
CA ARG A 222 -32.23 -1.64 6.36
C ARG A 222 -31.24 -2.56 7.05
N PHE A 223 -30.27 -1.98 7.76
CA PHE A 223 -29.36 -2.72 8.61
C PHE A 223 -30.06 -3.18 9.90
N PRO A 224 -29.50 -4.21 10.60
CA PRO A 224 -29.98 -4.57 11.92
C PRO A 224 -29.92 -3.37 12.86
N ASP A 225 -31.05 -3.10 13.52
CA ASP A 225 -31.26 -1.94 14.38
C ASP A 225 -30.30 -1.97 15.57
N GLY A 226 -29.40 -0.98 15.62
CA GLY A 226 -28.56 -0.71 16.77
C GLY A 226 -29.11 0.46 17.59
N PRO A 227 -28.57 0.69 18.81
CA PRO A 227 -29.04 1.75 19.69
C PRO A 227 -28.84 3.17 19.12
N PHE A 228 -27.99 3.34 18.11
CA PHE A 228 -27.83 4.61 17.41
C PHE A 228 -28.89 4.81 16.33
N GLU A 229 -29.25 3.74 15.61
CA GLU A 229 -30.33 3.73 14.64
C GLU A 229 -31.71 3.98 15.30
N ASP A 230 -31.95 3.41 16.49
CA ASP A 230 -33.16 3.69 17.30
C ASP A 230 -33.28 5.17 17.73
N LEU A 231 -32.14 5.83 17.97
CA LEU A 231 -32.09 7.26 18.30
C LEU A 231 -32.34 8.16 17.07
N MET A 232 -32.04 7.68 15.86
CA MET A 232 -32.25 8.41 14.61
C MET A 232 -33.62 8.15 13.96
N GLN A 233 -34.28 7.03 14.26
CA GLN A 233 -35.66 6.76 13.84
C GLN A 233 -36.64 7.95 14.02
N PRO A 234 -36.65 8.68 15.15
CA PRO A 234 -37.51 9.85 15.29
C PRO A 234 -37.13 11.04 14.39
N LEU A 235 -35.86 11.16 13.99
CA LEU A 235 -35.39 12.19 13.07
C LEU A 235 -35.76 11.85 11.61
N ASP A 236 -35.60 10.59 11.21
CA ASP A 236 -35.98 10.10 9.88
C ASP A 236 -37.50 10.18 9.68
N ALA A 237 -38.29 9.82 10.70
CA ALA A 237 -39.75 9.98 10.68
C ALA A 237 -40.21 11.46 10.60
N MET A 238 -39.36 12.40 10.98
CA MET A 238 -39.62 13.84 10.84
C MET A 238 -39.23 14.37 9.45
N ILE A 239 -38.16 13.83 8.86
CA ILE A 239 -37.74 14.14 7.48
C ILE A 239 -38.76 13.60 6.46
N GLU A 240 -39.28 12.39 6.67
CA GLU A 240 -40.27 11.77 5.78
C GLU A 240 -41.67 12.43 5.86
N ARG A 241 -41.96 13.15 6.95
CA ARG A 241 -43.19 13.97 7.09
C ARG A 241 -43.02 15.42 6.63
N GLY A 242 -41.79 15.81 6.26
CA GLY A 242 -41.44 17.17 5.83
C GLY A 242 -41.40 17.36 4.31
N PHE A 243 -41.72 16.33 3.53
CA PHE A 243 -41.84 16.35 2.07
C PHE A 243 -43.22 15.84 1.62
#